data_AF-A0AAU6DRK3-F1
#
_entry.id   AF-A0AAU6DRK3-F1
#
_cell.length_a   1.000
_cell.length_b   1.000
_cell.length_c   1.000
_cell.angle_alpha   90.00
_cell.angle_beta   90.00
_cell.angle_gamma   90.00
#
_symmetry.space_group_name_H-M   'P 1'
#
loop_
_entity.id
_entity.type
_entity.pdbx_description
1 polymer ?
#
loop_
_entity_poly.entity_id
_entity_poly.type
_entity_poly.pdbx_seq_one_letter_code
_entity_poly.pdbx_strand_id
1 'polypeptide(L)'
;MATDQRSAFAAEIGRLAKKHWGLDRVEAVTKNGYTVLLTGMQGGHVDAIVITDPDGHQVRRADGWKVGRTVEVAEFLWDDLEKGRARAAERERLAGLKSVSITSADATGRASGKEASKYHLTPEQLAQLRSFAEQLASANAAVTAAG
;
A
#
# COMPACT_ATOMS: atom_id res chain seq x y z
N MET A 1 -17.95 5.96 8.10
CA MET A 1 -17.39 6.83 7.05
C MET A 1 -16.61 6.04 5.99
N ALA A 2 -15.49 5.36 6.30
CA ALA A 2 -14.76 4.58 5.28
C ALA A 2 -15.55 3.35 4.73
N THR A 3 -16.28 2.65 5.60
CA THR A 3 -17.16 1.53 5.20
C THR A 3 -18.27 1.98 4.25
N ASP A 4 -18.75 3.22 4.40
CA ASP A 4 -19.84 3.75 3.57
C ASP A 4 -19.36 4.02 2.14
N GLN A 5 -18.11 4.48 1.98
CA GLN A 5 -17.50 4.70 0.66
C GLN A 5 -17.20 3.39 -0.06
N ARG A 6 -16.64 2.39 0.64
CA ARG A 6 -16.39 1.04 0.12
C ARG A 6 -17.66 0.43 -0.46
N SER A 7 -18.72 0.38 0.35
CA SER A 7 -19.99 -0.21 -0.05
C SER A 7 -20.69 0.61 -1.14
N ALA A 8 -20.60 1.95 -1.10
CA ALA A 8 -21.17 2.81 -2.13
C ALA A 8 -20.50 2.60 -3.50
N PHE A 9 -19.16 2.52 -3.52
CA PHE A 9 -18.37 2.24 -4.72
C PHE A 9 -18.71 0.87 -5.31
N ALA A 10 -18.72 -0.17 -4.47
CA ALA A 10 -19.05 -1.52 -4.91
C ALA A 10 -20.49 -1.64 -5.43
N ALA A 11 -21.45 -0.98 -4.77
CA ALA A 11 -22.82 -0.92 -5.23
C ALA A 11 -22.97 -0.15 -6.56
N GLU A 12 -22.18 0.90 -6.77
CA GLU A 12 -22.16 1.65 -8.03
C GLU A 12 -21.68 0.77 -9.20
N ILE A 13 -20.57 0.04 -9.03
CA ILE A 13 -20.06 -0.89 -10.04
C ILE A 13 -21.03 -2.05 -10.27
N GLY A 14 -21.62 -2.60 -9.20
CA GLY A 14 -22.64 -3.64 -9.32
C GLY A 14 -23.86 -3.18 -10.12
N ARG A 15 -24.33 -1.94 -9.90
CA ARG A 15 -25.40 -1.33 -10.71
C ARG A 15 -24.97 -1.12 -12.16
N LEU A 16 -23.74 -0.68 -12.40
CA LEU A 16 -23.19 -0.50 -13.75
C LEU A 16 -23.20 -1.83 -14.53
N ALA A 17 -22.66 -2.89 -13.93
CA ALA A 17 -22.59 -4.20 -14.58
C ALA A 17 -24.00 -4.77 -14.85
N LYS A 18 -24.94 -4.59 -13.93
CA LYS A 18 -26.33 -5.02 -14.12
C LYS A 18 -27.05 -4.22 -15.22
N LYS A 19 -26.84 -2.91 -15.28
CA LYS A 19 -27.45 -2.02 -16.27
C LYS A 19 -26.97 -2.32 -17.69
N HIS A 20 -25.69 -2.68 -17.82
CA HIS A 20 -25.02 -2.88 -19.10
C HIS A 20 -24.77 -4.37 -19.41
N TRP A 21 -25.56 -5.24 -18.78
CA TRP A 21 -25.49 -6.68 -18.99
C TRP A 21 -25.74 -7.04 -20.46
N GLY A 22 -24.94 -7.97 -20.99
CA GLY A 22 -24.99 -8.37 -22.40
C GLY A 22 -24.16 -7.50 -23.33
N LEU A 23 -23.48 -6.46 -22.83
CA LEU A 23 -22.52 -5.68 -23.61
C LEU A 23 -21.10 -6.23 -23.46
N ASP A 24 -20.33 -6.15 -24.55
CA ASP A 24 -18.92 -6.55 -24.57
C ASP A 24 -18.04 -5.64 -23.74
N ARG A 25 -18.42 -4.36 -23.64
CA ARG A 25 -17.63 -3.33 -22.99
C ARG A 25 -18.51 -2.20 -22.48
N VAL A 26 -18.27 -1.74 -21.25
CA VAL A 26 -18.81 -0.48 -20.73
C VAL A 26 -17.73 0.25 -19.94
N GLU A 27 -17.72 1.57 -20.09
CA GLU A 27 -16.82 2.46 -19.38
C GLU A 27 -17.65 3.56 -18.68
N ALA A 28 -17.36 3.82 -17.42
CA ALA A 28 -18.06 4.85 -16.64
C ALA A 28 -17.15 5.48 -15.58
N VAL A 29 -17.36 6.76 -15.32
CA VAL A 29 -16.72 7.48 -14.21
C VAL A 29 -17.59 7.34 -12.97
N THR A 30 -17.01 6.83 -11.90
CA THR A 30 -17.66 6.68 -10.59
C THR A 30 -17.76 8.02 -9.87
N LYS A 31 -18.63 8.10 -8.85
CA LYS A 31 -18.76 9.31 -8.02
C LYS A 31 -17.47 9.75 -7.34
N ASN A 32 -16.55 8.81 -7.10
CA ASN A 32 -15.27 9.08 -6.46
C ASN A 32 -14.18 9.49 -7.49
N GLY A 33 -14.55 9.73 -8.75
CA GLY A 33 -13.66 10.20 -9.80
C GLY A 33 -12.91 9.09 -10.55
N TYR A 34 -13.00 7.83 -10.10
CA TYR A 34 -12.35 6.72 -10.80
C TYR A 34 -13.09 6.36 -12.08
N THR A 35 -12.34 6.12 -13.15
CA THR A 35 -12.88 5.51 -14.37
C THR A 35 -12.86 4.00 -14.21
N VAL A 36 -14.00 3.35 -14.49
CA VAL A 36 -14.19 1.90 -14.41
C VAL A 36 -14.56 1.38 -15.78
N LEU A 37 -13.78 0.42 -16.27
CA LEU A 37 -14.00 -0.29 -17.51
C LEU A 37 -14.35 -1.74 -17.18
N LEU A 38 -15.56 -2.18 -17.54
CA LEU A 38 -15.99 -3.57 -17.48
C LEU A 38 -16.01 -4.18 -18.88
N THR A 39 -15.60 -5.44 -18.99
CA THR A 39 -15.55 -6.16 -20.26
C THR A 39 -16.15 -7.56 -20.14
N GLY A 40 -16.67 -8.08 -21.25
CA GLY A 40 -17.16 -9.45 -21.37
C GLY A 40 -18.30 -9.78 -20.44
N MET A 41 -19.30 -8.91 -20.33
CA MET A 41 -20.46 -9.10 -19.44
C MET A 41 -21.54 -9.97 -20.10
N GLN A 42 -21.15 -11.15 -20.58
CA GLN A 42 -22.05 -12.08 -21.27
C GLN A 42 -22.09 -13.45 -20.56
N GLY A 43 -23.14 -14.23 -20.82
CA GLY A 43 -23.19 -15.65 -20.43
C GLY A 43 -23.14 -15.95 -18.93
N GLY A 44 -23.43 -14.97 -18.06
CA GLY A 44 -23.35 -15.11 -16.60
C GLY A 44 -21.98 -14.77 -16.00
N HIS A 45 -21.04 -14.34 -16.86
CA HIS A 45 -19.66 -14.02 -16.52
C HIS A 45 -19.33 -12.56 -16.83
N VAL A 46 -18.26 -12.07 -16.20
CA VAL A 46 -17.60 -10.81 -16.50
C VAL A 46 -16.12 -11.11 -16.68
N ASP A 47 -15.54 -10.67 -17.79
CA ASP A 47 -14.17 -11.00 -18.17
C ASP A 47 -13.14 -10.19 -17.39
N ALA A 48 -13.31 -8.88 -17.31
CA ALA A 48 -12.38 -8.03 -16.59
C ALA A 48 -13.00 -6.71 -16.15
N ILE A 49 -12.41 -6.16 -15.09
CA ILE A 49 -12.66 -4.81 -14.58
C ILE A 49 -11.32 -4.12 -14.48
N VAL A 50 -11.24 -2.91 -15.02
CA VAL A 50 -10.09 -2.04 -14.91
C VAL A 50 -10.53 -0.77 -14.21
N ILE A 51 -9.79 -0.38 -13.17
CA ILE A 51 -10.01 0.88 -12.44
C ILE A 51 -8.82 1.79 -12.73
N THR A 52 -9.14 3.00 -13.16
CA THR A 52 -8.18 4.05 -13.50
C THR A 52 -8.44 5.25 -12.59
N ASP A 53 -7.37 5.86 -12.09
CA ASP A 53 -7.48 7.09 -11.30
C ASP A 53 -7.89 8.31 -12.15
N PRO A 54 -8.21 9.46 -11.53
CA PRO A 54 -8.58 10.66 -12.26
C PRO A 54 -7.50 11.18 -13.23
N ASP A 55 -6.23 10.82 -13.02
CA ASP A 55 -5.10 11.21 -13.86
C ASP A 55 -4.91 10.26 -15.06
N GLY A 56 -5.72 9.21 -15.18
CA GLY A 56 -5.69 8.28 -16.30
C GLY A 56 -4.76 7.09 -16.10
N HIS A 57 -4.21 6.88 -14.91
CA HIS A 57 -3.36 5.73 -14.61
C HIS A 57 -4.19 4.53 -14.16
N GLN A 58 -3.95 3.39 -14.79
CA GLN A 58 -4.53 2.13 -14.33
C GLN A 58 -4.01 1.80 -12.94
N VAL A 59 -4.90 1.87 -11.95
CA VAL A 59 -4.56 1.60 -10.56
C VAL A 59 -4.83 0.15 -10.21
N ARG A 60 -5.87 -0.48 -10.77
CA ARG A 60 -6.21 -1.88 -10.46
C ARG A 60 -6.88 -2.62 -11.61
N ARG A 61 -6.81 -3.95 -11.54
CA ARG A 61 -7.50 -4.88 -12.43
C ARG A 61 -7.92 -6.14 -11.68
N ALA A 62 -9.09 -6.66 -12.01
CA ALA A 62 -9.44 -8.05 -11.73
C ALA A 62 -10.01 -8.70 -12.98
N ASP A 63 -9.91 -10.02 -13.04
CA ASP A 63 -10.30 -10.84 -14.19
C ASP A 63 -11.22 -11.97 -13.75
N GLY A 64 -12.19 -12.30 -14.59
CA GLY A 64 -13.01 -13.50 -14.54
C GLY A 64 -13.80 -13.71 -13.26
N TRP A 65 -15.09 -13.35 -13.26
CA TRP A 65 -16.00 -13.73 -12.17
C TRP A 65 -17.43 -13.93 -12.67
N LYS A 66 -18.27 -14.53 -11.84
CA LYS A 66 -19.72 -14.61 -12.09
C LYS A 66 -20.34 -13.24 -11.85
N VAL A 67 -21.24 -12.78 -12.73
CA VAL A 67 -21.85 -11.44 -12.63
C VAL A 67 -22.42 -11.10 -11.24
N GLY A 68 -22.98 -12.09 -10.53
CA GLY A 68 -23.50 -11.92 -9.17
C GLY A 68 -22.45 -11.56 -8.12
N ARG A 69 -21.16 -11.72 -8.41
CA ARG A 69 -20.03 -11.38 -7.53
C ARG A 69 -19.39 -10.04 -7.84
N THR A 70 -19.95 -9.25 -8.76
CA THR A 70 -19.34 -7.97 -9.16
C THR A 70 -19.19 -7.01 -7.97
N VAL A 71 -20.14 -7.02 -7.03
CA VAL A 71 -20.04 -6.23 -5.79
C VAL A 71 -18.87 -6.69 -4.93
N GLU A 72 -18.74 -8.00 -4.68
CA GLU A 72 -17.63 -8.57 -3.90
C GLU A 72 -16.26 -8.27 -4.52
N VAL A 73 -16.15 -8.38 -5.85
CA VAL A 73 -14.93 -8.03 -6.59
C VAL A 73 -14.62 -6.55 -6.46
N ALA A 74 -15.62 -5.68 -6.61
CA ALA A 74 -15.43 -4.24 -6.46
C ALA A 74 -15.02 -3.84 -5.03
N GLU A 75 -15.56 -4.50 -4.01
CA GLU A 75 -15.15 -4.33 -2.63
C GLU A 75 -13.68 -4.75 -2.41
N PHE A 76 -13.29 -5.91 -2.93
CA PHE A 76 -11.90 -6.38 -2.86
C PHE A 76 -10.94 -5.39 -3.52
N LEU A 77 -11.31 -4.87 -4.69
CA LEU A 77 -10.52 -3.87 -5.40
C LEU A 77 -10.40 -2.56 -4.63
N TRP A 78 -11.47 -2.12 -3.95
CA TRP A 78 -11.43 -0.97 -3.07
C TRP A 78 -10.43 -1.17 -1.91
N ASP A 79 -10.48 -2.33 -1.26
CA ASP A 79 -9.56 -2.64 -0.16
C ASP A 79 -8.10 -2.65 -0.62
N ASP A 80 -7.83 -3.11 -1.85
CA ASP A 80 -6.49 -3.08 -2.43
C ASP A 80 -6.04 -1.68 -2.89
N LEU A 81 -6.98 -0.81 -3.31
CA LEU A 81 -6.71 0.61 -3.53
C LEU A 81 -6.29 1.30 -2.24
N GLU A 82 -7.01 1.08 -1.13
CA GLU A 82 -6.69 1.67 0.17
C GLU A 82 -5.33 1.20 0.69
N LYS A 83 -5.00 -0.08 0.53
CA LYS A 83 -3.66 -0.59 0.82
C LYS A 83 -2.59 0.10 -0.03
N GLY A 84 -2.89 0.36 -1.30
CA GLY A 84 -2.03 1.12 -2.20
C GLY A 84 -1.78 2.54 -1.70
N ARG A 85 -2.85 3.26 -1.33
CA ARG A 85 -2.80 4.61 -0.74
C ARG A 85 -1.98 4.64 0.54
N ALA A 86 -2.23 3.73 1.47
CA ALA A 86 -1.51 3.65 2.73
C ALA A 86 0.00 3.41 2.51
N ARG A 87 0.37 2.53 1.57
CA ARG A 87 1.78 2.31 1.19
C ARG A 87 2.40 3.53 0.53
N ALA A 88 1.66 4.27 -0.30
CA ALA A 88 2.16 5.49 -0.92
C ALA A 88 2.38 6.59 0.12
N ALA A 89 1.41 6.83 1.00
CA ALA A 89 1.52 7.78 2.11
C ALA A 89 2.68 7.42 3.06
N GLU A 90 2.89 6.13 3.33
CA GLU A 90 4.03 5.69 4.13
C GLU A 90 5.36 5.95 3.41
N ARG A 91 5.46 5.68 2.11
CA ARG A 91 6.68 6.02 1.34
C ARG A 91 6.98 7.51 1.36
N GLU A 92 5.94 8.35 1.24
CA GLU A 92 6.07 9.80 1.32
C GLU A 92 6.50 10.25 2.72
N ARG A 93 5.88 9.71 3.78
CA ARG A 93 6.27 9.98 5.18
C ARG A 93 7.72 9.61 5.46
N LEU A 94 8.19 8.53 4.84
CA LEU A 94 9.56 8.03 4.97
C LEU A 94 10.53 8.69 3.99
N ALA A 95 10.03 9.47 3.03
CA ALA A 95 10.87 10.11 2.03
C ALA A 95 11.85 11.07 2.73
N GLY A 96 13.14 10.89 2.46
CA GLY A 96 14.21 11.70 3.07
C GLY A 96 14.65 11.26 4.47
N LEU A 97 13.98 10.30 5.12
CA LEU A 97 14.47 9.74 6.37
C LEU A 97 15.63 8.77 6.14
N LYS A 98 16.65 8.83 7.00
CA LYS A 98 17.73 7.83 6.98
C LYS A 98 17.21 6.54 7.57
N SER A 99 17.53 5.43 6.91
CA SER A 99 17.18 4.10 7.41
C SER A 99 18.40 3.36 7.96
N VAL A 100 18.24 2.72 9.12
CA VAL A 100 19.24 1.82 9.69
C VAL A 100 18.65 0.41 9.70
N SER A 101 19.45 -0.58 9.30
CA SER A 101 19.07 -1.99 9.38
C SER A 101 19.80 -2.60 10.58
N ILE A 102 19.05 -3.14 11.53
CA ILE A 102 19.61 -3.77 12.74
C ILE A 102 19.34 -5.25 12.64
N THR A 103 20.39 -6.05 12.69
CA THR A 103 20.31 -7.51 12.71
C THR A 103 20.22 -8.05 14.14
N SER A 104 19.79 -9.30 14.28
CA SER A 104 19.83 -10.03 15.56
C SER A 104 21.23 -10.08 16.18
N ALA A 105 22.27 -10.12 15.33
CA ALA A 105 23.66 -10.06 15.75
C ALA A 105 24.01 -8.69 16.35
N ASP A 106 23.53 -7.59 15.76
CA ASP A 106 23.77 -6.24 16.27
C ASP A 106 23.08 -6.00 17.62
N ALA A 107 21.91 -6.60 17.85
CA ALA A 107 21.11 -6.38 19.06
C ALA A 107 21.51 -7.28 20.24
N THR A 108 21.90 -8.54 19.98
CA THR A 108 22.09 -9.55 21.03
C THR A 108 23.46 -10.24 20.99
N GLY A 109 24.32 -9.90 20.03
CA GLY A 109 25.60 -10.58 19.80
C GLY A 109 25.46 -12.01 19.26
N ARG A 110 24.23 -12.47 18.96
CA ARG A 110 23.94 -13.84 18.55
C ARG A 110 23.48 -13.87 17.09
N ALA A 111 24.24 -14.56 16.24
CA ALA A 111 23.99 -14.66 14.80
C ALA A 111 22.92 -15.70 14.42
N SER A 112 21.83 -15.83 15.19
CA SER A 112 20.73 -16.73 14.84
C SER A 112 19.54 -15.95 14.28
N GLY A 113 19.50 -15.84 12.94
CA GLY A 113 18.35 -15.32 12.18
C GLY A 113 18.69 -14.07 11.36
N LYS A 114 18.73 -14.24 10.03
CA LYS A 114 19.22 -13.29 9.01
C LYS A 114 18.29 -12.10 8.69
N GLU A 115 17.25 -11.87 9.47
CA GLU A 115 16.30 -10.79 9.15
C GLU A 115 16.74 -9.50 9.84
N ALA A 116 17.15 -8.53 9.03
CA ALA A 116 17.47 -7.19 9.52
C ALA A 116 16.16 -6.39 9.61
N SER A 117 15.82 -5.93 10.82
CA SER A 117 14.72 -4.99 11.00
C SER A 117 15.16 -3.61 10.51
N LYS A 118 14.37 -2.99 9.62
CA LYS A 118 14.66 -1.67 9.06
C LYS A 118 13.95 -0.59 9.88
N TYR A 119 14.72 0.32 10.45
CA TYR A 119 14.23 1.46 11.24
C TYR A 119 14.47 2.76 10.47
N HIS A 120 13.57 3.73 10.64
CA HIS A 120 13.65 5.05 10.01
C HIS A 120 13.80 6.11 11.08
N LEU A 121 14.87 6.90 10.99
CA LEU A 121 15.23 7.89 12.00
C LEU A 121 14.84 9.28 11.54
N THR A 122 14.21 10.04 12.44
CA THR A 122 14.04 11.48 12.24
C THR A 122 15.40 12.20 12.34
N PRO A 123 15.53 13.43 11.83
CA PRO A 123 16.75 14.23 11.99
C PRO A 123 17.19 14.38 13.46
N GLU A 124 16.24 14.55 14.38
CA GLU A 124 16.51 14.67 15.82
C GLU A 124 17.05 13.37 16.41
N GLN A 125 16.43 12.23 16.07
CA GLN A 125 16.90 10.91 16.51
C GLN A 125 18.30 10.61 15.97
N LEU A 126 18.58 11.01 14.73
CA LEU A 126 19.91 10.87 14.14
C LEU A 126 20.96 11.73 14.86
N ALA A 127 20.61 12.96 15.25
CA ALA A 127 21.50 13.84 16.01
C ALA A 127 21.78 13.29 17.41
N GLN A 128 20.76 12.76 18.10
CA GLN A 128 20.91 12.11 19.40
C GLN A 128 21.82 10.88 19.32
N LEU A 129 21.61 10.01 18.32
CA LEU A 129 22.45 8.83 18.10
C LEU A 129 23.92 9.19 17.84
N ARG A 130 24.17 10.24 17.05
CA ARG A 130 25.53 10.73 16.79
C ARG A 130 26.21 11.24 18.05
N SER A 131 25.52 12.08 18.83
CA SER A 131 26.06 12.60 20.09
C SER A 131 26.36 11.48 21.09
N PHE A 132 25.49 10.49 21.19
CA PHE A 132 25.72 9.33 22.06
C PHE A 132 26.93 8.49 21.61
N ALA A 133 27.10 8.28 20.30
CA ALA A 133 28.26 7.59 19.76
C ALA A 133 29.57 8.35 20.03
N GLU A 134 29.56 9.69 19.93
CA GLU A 134 30.72 10.54 20.25
C GLU A 134 31.09 10.48 21.73
N GLN A 135 30.09 10.46 22.63
CA GLN A 135 30.29 10.31 24.06
C GLN A 135 30.94 8.95 24.40
N LEU A 136 30.43 7.86 23.81
CA LEU A 136 31.00 6.52 24.00
C LEU A 136 32.43 6.40 23.46
N ALA A 137 32.69 6.97 22.28
CA ALA A 137 34.04 7.00 21.71
C ALA A 137 35.03 7.76 22.61
N SER A 138 34.60 8.89 23.16
CA SER A 138 35.41 9.69 24.09
C SER A 138 35.67 8.95 25.41
N ALA A 139 34.67 8.26 25.95
CA ALA A 139 34.81 7.46 27.16
C ALA A 139 35.78 6.28 26.96
N ASN A 140 35.68 5.56 25.83
CA ASN A 140 36.59 4.47 25.52
C ASN A 140 38.03 4.96 25.33
N ALA A 141 38.24 6.10 24.67
CA ALA A 141 39.57 6.69 24.51
C ALA A 141 40.19 7.10 25.86
N ALA A 142 39.37 7.57 26.80
CA ALA A 142 39.84 7.89 28.15
C ALA A 142 40.23 6.63 28.95
N VAL A 143 39.49 5.52 28.79
CA VAL A 143 39.83 4.23 29.42
C VAL A 143 41.12 3.65 28.84
N THR A 144 41.33 3.71 27.52
CA THR A 144 42.55 3.21 26.90
C THR A 144 43.78 4.10 27.13
N ALA A 145 43.60 5.38 27.46
CA ALA A 145 44.69 6.28 27.83
C ALA A 145 45.09 6.19 29.32
N ALA A 146 44.23 5.59 30.16
CA ALA A 146 44.44 5.44 31.60
C ALA A 146 44.91 4.04 32.04
N GLY A 147 45.01 3.09 31.12
CA GLY A 147 45.57 1.74 31.33
C GLY A 147 46.93 1.58 30.69
#